data_AF-A0A353PAB4-F1
#
_entry.id   AF-A0A353PAB4-F1
#
_cell.length_a   1.000
_cell.length_b   1.000
_cell.length_c   1.000
_cell.angle_alpha   90.00
_cell.angle_beta   90.00
_cell.angle_gamma   90.00
#
_symmetry.space_group_name_H-M   'P 1'
#
loop_
_entity.id
_entity.type
_entity.pdbx_description
1 polymer ?
#
loop_
_entity_poly.entity_id
_entity_poly.type
_entity_poly.pdbx_seq_one_letter_code
_entity_poly.pdbx_strand_id
1 'polypeptide(L)'
;MVVGRWSDGEYDRSVWEVGVTPLFAAHRAVSAGQIGINFGIGAHLLSAVRFEDRRLGSAFQFGDHIGVEWRSPSGRWTLGYRYQHLSNASIQPPNDGVEFHLLRLDWSF
;
A
#
# COMPACT_ATOMS: atom_id res chain seq x y z
N MET A 1 5.56 -3.93 7.74
CA MET A 1 5.38 -2.58 8.32
C MET A 1 5.47 -1.57 7.18
N VAL A 2 4.61 -0.57 7.18
CA VAL A 2 4.66 0.57 6.27
C VAL A 2 4.82 1.85 7.09
N VAL A 3 5.63 2.78 6.59
CA VAL A 3 5.66 4.17 7.02
C VAL A 3 5.55 5.00 5.75
N GLY A 4 4.52 5.83 5.66
CA GLY A 4 4.18 6.57 4.44
C GLY A 4 3.94 8.04 4.73
N ARG A 5 4.15 8.89 3.72
CA ARG A 5 3.70 10.28 3.72
C ARG A 5 2.91 10.52 2.45
N TRP A 6 1.68 10.97 2.60
CA TRP A 6 0.82 11.39 1.51
C TRP A 6 0.89 12.92 1.45
N SER A 7 1.05 13.47 0.27
CA SER A 7 1.11 14.93 0.08
C SER A 7 0.19 15.32 -1.04
N ASP A 8 -0.54 16.38 -0.81
CA ASP A 8 -1.46 16.98 -1.75
C ASP A 8 -0.96 18.38 -2.09
N GLY A 9 -0.71 18.61 -3.39
CA GLY A 9 -0.15 19.85 -3.90
C GLY A 9 -1.17 20.99 -3.99
N GLU A 10 -2.46 20.69 -3.97
CA GLU A 10 -3.52 21.70 -4.08
C GLU A 10 -3.81 22.36 -2.73
N TYR A 11 -3.76 21.57 -1.64
CA TYR A 11 -4.10 22.04 -0.30
C TYR A 11 -2.90 22.21 0.66
N ASP A 12 -1.66 21.99 0.20
CA ASP A 12 -0.42 21.96 1.02
C ASP A 12 -0.59 21.18 2.34
N ARG A 13 -1.28 20.04 2.26
CA ARG A 13 -1.53 19.14 3.40
C ARG A 13 -0.71 17.88 3.21
N SER A 14 -0.24 17.34 4.33
CA SER A 14 0.37 16.02 4.34
C SER A 14 -0.14 15.16 5.48
N VAL A 15 -0.25 13.87 5.20
CA VAL A 15 -0.70 12.85 6.14
C VAL A 15 0.40 11.82 6.29
N TRP A 16 0.76 11.51 7.52
CA TRP A 16 1.67 10.41 7.83
C TRP A 16 0.88 9.15 8.14
N GLU A 17 1.41 8.02 7.70
CA GLU A 17 0.81 6.70 7.86
C GLU A 17 1.83 5.77 8.53
N VAL A 18 1.37 4.98 9.49
CA VAL A 18 2.10 3.82 9.99
C VAL A 18 1.16 2.62 9.96
N GLY A 19 1.62 1.49 9.43
CA GLY A 19 0.77 0.31 9.31
C GLY A 19 1.50 -1.02 9.38
N VAL A 20 0.76 -2.06 9.72
CA VAL A 20 1.22 -3.44 9.76
C VAL A 20 0.25 -4.31 8.98
N THR A 21 0.77 -4.96 7.96
CA THR A 21 0.00 -5.81 7.05
C THR A 21 0.72 -7.16 6.92
N PRO A 22 0.08 -8.28 7.30
CA PRO A 22 0.56 -9.60 6.90
C PRO A 22 0.52 -9.71 5.37
N LEU A 23 1.57 -10.26 4.78
CA LEU A 23 1.71 -10.40 3.33
C LEU A 23 1.66 -11.88 2.95
N PHE A 24 0.70 -12.24 2.11
CA PHE A 24 0.63 -13.54 1.48
C PHE A 24 1.14 -13.39 0.05
N ALA A 25 2.12 -14.20 -0.33
CA ALA A 25 2.73 -14.15 -1.64
C ALA A 25 2.93 -15.55 -2.23
N ALA A 26 2.75 -15.66 -3.54
CA ALA A 26 3.04 -16.86 -4.30
C ALA A 26 3.92 -16.51 -5.49
N HIS A 27 4.94 -17.33 -5.75
CA HIS A 27 5.92 -17.08 -6.80
C HIS A 27 6.04 -18.28 -7.74
N ARG A 28 6.33 -18.01 -9.00
CA ARG A 28 6.57 -19.01 -10.03
C ARG A 28 7.85 -18.68 -10.79
N ALA A 29 8.74 -19.66 -10.91
CA ALA A 29 9.93 -19.55 -11.74
C ALA A 29 9.56 -19.52 -13.23
N VAL A 30 10.24 -18.65 -13.97
CA VAL A 30 10.17 -18.49 -15.43
C VAL A 30 11.60 -18.32 -15.98
N SER A 31 11.79 -18.42 -17.30
CA SER A 31 13.11 -18.26 -17.92
C SER A 31 13.77 -16.92 -17.57
N ALA A 32 12.97 -15.87 -17.43
CA ALA A 32 13.41 -14.52 -17.09
C ALA A 32 13.44 -14.23 -15.57
N GLY A 33 13.40 -15.23 -14.68
CA GLY A 33 13.47 -15.02 -13.22
C GLY A 33 12.29 -15.63 -12.48
N GLN A 34 11.64 -14.86 -11.60
CA GLN A 34 10.43 -15.29 -10.90
C GLN A 34 9.35 -14.23 -11.03
N ILE A 35 8.12 -14.64 -11.31
CA ILE A 35 6.93 -13.78 -11.22
C ILE A 35 6.17 -14.13 -9.95
N GLY A 36 5.58 -13.15 -9.30
CA GLY A 36 4.81 -13.34 -8.09
C GLY A 36 3.54 -12.51 -8.06
N ILE A 37 2.58 -12.99 -7.29
CA ILE A 37 1.40 -12.24 -6.88
C ILE A 37 1.42 -12.14 -5.37
N ASN A 38 0.96 -11.01 -4.84
CA ASN A 38 0.86 -10.79 -3.40
C ASN A 38 -0.46 -10.14 -3.04
N PHE A 39 -0.94 -10.39 -1.82
CA PHE A 39 -2.06 -9.68 -1.23
C PHE A 39 -1.92 -9.62 0.29
N GLY A 40 -2.63 -8.69 0.92
CA GLY A 40 -2.67 -8.60 2.37
C GLY A 40 -3.76 -7.64 2.85
N ILE A 41 -4.24 -7.86 4.06
CA ILE A 41 -5.19 -6.99 4.76
C ILE A 41 -4.58 -6.67 6.12
N GLY A 42 -4.46 -5.39 6.45
CA GLY A 42 -3.71 -4.91 7.60
C GLY A 42 -4.38 -3.76 8.33
N ALA A 43 -3.71 -3.33 9.40
CA ALA A 43 -4.12 -2.21 10.23
C ALA A 43 -3.19 -1.02 10.02
N HIS A 44 -3.77 0.16 9.82
CA HIS A 44 -3.07 1.41 9.50
C HIS A 44 -3.57 2.53 10.41
N LEU A 45 -2.65 3.41 10.79
CA LEU A 45 -2.91 4.61 11.59
C LEU A 45 -2.44 5.84 10.82
N LEU A 46 -3.34 6.80 10.67
CA LEU A 46 -3.11 8.06 9.97
C LEU A 46 -2.95 9.22 10.96
N SER A 47 -2.05 10.15 10.67
CA SER A 47 -1.88 11.37 11.46
C SER A 47 -3.04 12.37 11.30
N ALA A 48 -3.83 12.22 10.24
CA ALA A 48 -5.01 13.04 9.97
C ALA A 48 -6.06 12.23 9.20
N VAL A 49 -7.34 12.61 9.36
CA VAL A 49 -8.50 11.91 8.78
C VAL A 49 -9.07 12.61 7.54
N ARG A 50 -8.32 13.55 6.98
CA ARG A 50 -8.66 14.30 5.77
C ARG A 50 -7.45 14.32 4.85
N PHE A 51 -7.65 13.97 3.59
CA PHE A 51 -6.64 13.99 2.54
C PHE A 51 -7.32 14.39 1.24
N GLU A 52 -6.79 15.40 0.53
CA GLU A 52 -7.50 16.04 -0.59
C GLU A 52 -8.94 16.42 -0.17
N ASP A 53 -9.93 16.14 -1.02
CA ASP A 53 -11.35 16.33 -0.75
C ASP A 53 -11.98 15.18 0.06
N ARG A 54 -11.18 14.17 0.40
CA ARG A 54 -11.65 12.95 1.07
C ARG A 54 -11.66 13.07 2.59
N ARG A 55 -12.69 12.51 3.20
CA ARG A 55 -12.93 12.45 4.64
C ARG A 55 -12.95 10.99 5.08
N LEU A 56 -11.83 10.53 5.64
CA LEU A 56 -11.60 9.14 6.03
C LEU A 56 -12.30 8.73 7.34
N GLY A 57 -12.92 9.69 8.04
CA GLY A 57 -13.71 9.46 9.25
C GLY A 57 -12.86 9.28 10.50
N SER A 58 -12.02 8.25 10.53
CA SER A 58 -11.21 7.87 11.70
C SER A 58 -9.72 7.76 11.36
N ALA A 59 -8.85 7.84 12.38
CA ALA A 59 -7.41 7.70 12.18
C ALA A 59 -7.00 6.24 11.90
N PHE A 60 -7.75 5.29 12.48
CA PHE A 60 -7.58 3.88 12.20
C PHE A 60 -8.23 3.51 10.86
N GLN A 61 -7.50 2.78 10.03
CA GLN A 61 -7.96 2.30 8.74
C GLN A 61 -7.56 0.83 8.58
N PHE A 62 -8.41 0.04 7.94
CA PHE A 62 -8.01 -1.19 7.29
C PHE A 62 -7.31 -0.83 5.98
N GLY A 63 -6.18 -1.47 5.72
CA GLY A 63 -5.46 -1.35 4.45
C GLY A 63 -5.38 -2.70 3.79
N ASP A 64 -6.08 -2.86 2.68
CA ASP A 64 -6.00 -4.03 1.83
C ASP A 64 -5.21 -3.72 0.57
N HIS A 65 -4.47 -4.71 0.08
CA HIS A 65 -3.76 -4.56 -1.18
C HIS A 65 -3.64 -5.87 -1.93
N ILE A 66 -3.46 -5.71 -3.23
CA ILE A 66 -3.07 -6.77 -4.15
C ILE A 66 -1.95 -6.24 -5.04
N GLY A 67 -1.01 -7.10 -5.38
CA GLY A 67 0.15 -6.73 -6.17
C GLY A 67 0.69 -7.87 -7.02
N VAL A 68 1.51 -7.47 -7.97
CA VAL A 68 2.30 -8.36 -8.82
C VAL A 68 3.75 -7.91 -8.75
N GLU A 69 4.67 -8.86 -8.84
CA GLU A 69 6.08 -8.56 -8.84
C GLU A 69 6.86 -9.50 -9.75
N TRP A 70 8.00 -9.02 -10.21
CA TRP A 70 8.99 -9.78 -10.94
C TRP A 70 10.33 -9.65 -10.23
N ARG A 71 10.94 -10.79 -9.92
CA ARG A 71 12.29 -10.88 -9.38
C ARG A 71 13.23 -11.35 -10.48
N SER A 72 14.31 -10.59 -10.66
CA SER A 72 15.36 -10.89 -11.63
C SER A 72 15.99 -12.28 -11.43
N PRO A 73 16.57 -12.91 -12.47
CA PRO A 73 17.23 -14.21 -12.34
C PRO A 73 18.37 -14.23 -11.32
N SER A 74 19.09 -13.12 -11.19
CA SER A 74 20.16 -12.96 -10.19
C SER A 74 19.64 -12.82 -8.77
N GLY A 75 18.32 -12.63 -8.60
CA GLY A 75 17.68 -12.39 -7.32
C GLY A 75 17.96 -11.01 -6.71
N ARG A 76 18.72 -10.14 -7.40
CA ARG A 76 19.18 -8.84 -6.89
C ARG A 76 18.15 -7.74 -7.00
N TRP A 77 17.37 -7.73 -8.08
CA TRP A 77 16.28 -6.77 -8.29
C TRP A 77 14.92 -7.44 -8.17
N THR A 78 13.99 -6.75 -7.53
CA THR A 78 12.55 -7.02 -7.63
C THR A 78 11.83 -5.75 -8.08
N LEU A 79 11.01 -5.87 -9.12
CA LEU A 79 10.10 -4.82 -9.59
C LEU A 79 8.68 -5.23 -9.22
N GLY A 80 7.91 -4.32 -8.65
CA GLY A 80 6.54 -4.61 -8.22
C GLY A 80 5.57 -3.50 -8.56
N TYR A 81 4.31 -3.88 -8.73
CA TYR A 81 3.18 -2.99 -8.74
C TYR A 81 2.18 -3.44 -7.68
N ARG A 82 1.62 -2.48 -6.94
CA ARG A 82 0.61 -2.70 -5.90
C ARG A 82 -0.54 -1.72 -6.08
N TYR A 83 -1.76 -2.25 -6.04
CA TYR A 83 -2.96 -1.49 -5.77
C TYR A 83 -3.34 -1.65 -4.29
N GLN A 84 -3.58 -0.55 -3.60
CA GLN A 84 -3.90 -0.55 -2.18
C GLN A 84 -5.12 0.34 -1.92
N HIS A 85 -6.04 -0.14 -1.10
CA HIS A 85 -7.21 0.62 -0.64
C HIS A 85 -7.16 0.74 0.87
N LEU A 86 -7.41 1.95 1.39
CA LEU A 86 -7.56 2.22 2.82
C LEU A 86 -8.96 2.73 3.11
N SER A 87 -9.64 2.11 4.07
CA SER A 87 -10.93 2.55 4.60
C SER A 87 -11.13 2.10 6.04
N ASN A 88 -12.08 2.68 6.76
CA ASN A 88 -12.38 2.30 8.14
C ASN A 88 -13.50 1.26 8.28
N ALA A 89 -13.88 0.59 7.18
CA ALA A 89 -15.02 -0.35 7.14
C ALA A 89 -16.33 0.24 7.71
N SER A 90 -16.53 1.56 7.54
CA SER A 90 -17.67 2.31 8.05
C SER A 90 -17.84 2.30 9.58
N ILE A 91 -16.76 2.04 10.33
CA ILE A 91 -16.72 2.24 11.79
C ILE A 91 -17.08 3.69 12.13
N GLN A 92 -16.63 4.64 11.30
CA GLN A 92 -16.94 6.06 11.48
C GLN A 92 -17.21 6.76 10.13
N PRO A 93 -18.44 7.27 9.89
CA PRO A 93 -18.74 8.04 8.69
C PRO A 93 -17.90 9.33 8.55
N PRO A 94 -17.68 9.85 7.34
CA PRO A 94 -18.29 9.38 6.08
C PRO A 94 -17.56 8.19 5.43
N ASN A 95 -16.29 7.95 5.78
CA ASN A 95 -15.48 6.83 5.26
C ASN A 95 -15.35 6.84 3.73
N ASP A 96 -14.86 7.94 3.16
CA ASP A 96 -14.72 8.06 1.70
C ASP A 96 -13.70 7.08 1.09
N GLY A 97 -12.81 6.53 1.92
CA GLY A 97 -11.71 5.66 1.51
C GLY A 97 -10.66 6.38 0.67
N VAL A 98 -9.55 5.71 0.39
CA VAL A 98 -8.50 6.20 -0.51
C VAL A 98 -7.77 5.05 -1.18
N GLU A 99 -7.40 5.25 -2.44
CA GLU A 99 -6.75 4.27 -3.28
C GLU A 99 -5.35 4.73 -3.67
N PHE A 100 -4.39 3.81 -3.67
CA PHE A 100 -3.02 4.05 -4.06
C PHE A 100 -2.58 3.06 -5.14
N HIS A 101 -1.88 3.61 -6.13
CA HIS A 101 -1.17 2.86 -7.17
C HIS A 101 0.32 3.02 -6.92
N LEU A 102 1.00 1.96 -6.48
CA LEU A 102 2.40 2.01 -6.07
C LEU A 102 3.27 1.18 -7.01
N LEU A 103 4.38 1.78 -7.44
CA LEU A 103 5.48 1.07 -8.06
C LEU A 103 6.57 0.83 -7.01
N ARG A 104 7.14 -0.38 -7.00
CA ARG A 104 8.15 -0.81 -6.06
C ARG A 104 9.39 -1.28 -6.80
N LEU A 105 10.55 -0.86 -6.29
CA LEU A 105 11.86 -1.38 -6.67
C LEU A 105 12.57 -1.82 -5.40
N ASP A 106 12.91 -3.09 -5.31
CA ASP A 106 13.77 -3.62 -4.25
C ASP A 106 15.12 -4.04 -4.81
N TRP A 107 16.16 -3.77 -4.04
CA TRP A 107 17.52 -4.20 -4.31
C TRP A 107 18.05 -5.03 -3.13
N SER A 108 18.60 -6.20 -3.44
CA SER A 108 19.26 -7.11 -2.49
C SER A 108 20.73 -7.26 -2.83
N PHE A 109 21.60 -7.11 -1.83
CA PHE A 109 23.06 -7.22 -1.95
C PHE A 109 23.57 -8.65 -1.77
#